data_AF-A0A5T4L4U9-F1
#
_entry.id   AF-A0A5T4L4U9-F1
#
_cell.length_a   1.000
_cell.length_b   1.000
_cell.length_c   1.000
_cell.angle_alpha   90.00
_cell.angle_beta   90.00
_cell.angle_gamma   90.00
#
_symmetry.space_group_name_H-M   'P 1'
#
loop_
_entity.id
_entity.type
_entity.pdbx_description
1 polymer ?
#
loop_
_entity_poly.entity_id
_entity_poly.type
_entity_poly.pdbx_seq_one_letter_code
_entity_poly.pdbx_strand_id
1 'polypeptide(L)'
;MKQMTLIGMDGFLKGKCIPSDLKVNETNAEYLVRKFAEAEAKISALSEDHQKAIESIKQADAAVKLAHEKFSALAAENAGLNKFIAQSCYVFDGEQDELSDAYICAIDGKMPQTPATDAFLAEVRAQGVEMLAKNHQSIVNALKGDSLFSDGEYRHAAIVSAAVYFAAELRKGGSQ
;
A
#
# COMPACT_ATOMS: atom_id res chain seq x y z
N MET A 1 -1.54 -4.07 36.41
CA MET A 1 -0.80 -3.58 37.60
C MET A 1 -1.40 -2.25 38.01
N LYS A 2 -1.75 -2.06 39.28
CA LYS A 2 -2.21 -0.76 39.77
C LYS A 2 -0.98 0.17 39.85
N GLN A 3 -1.02 1.32 39.20
CA GLN A 3 0.07 2.30 39.29
C GLN A 3 0.17 2.84 40.72
N MET A 4 1.40 3.03 41.20
CA MET A 4 1.65 3.65 42.50
C MET A 4 1.20 5.11 42.45
N THR A 5 0.38 5.53 43.42
CA THR A 5 -0.03 6.93 43.53
C THR A 5 1.13 7.79 44.04
N LEU A 6 1.08 9.10 43.80
CA LEU A 6 2.09 10.04 44.31
C LEU A 6 2.25 9.92 45.84
N ILE A 7 1.14 9.79 46.58
CA ILE A 7 1.13 9.59 48.03
C ILE A 7 1.79 8.26 48.41
N GLY A 8 1.53 7.19 47.65
CA GLY A 8 2.17 5.89 47.86
C GLY A 8 3.68 5.91 47.60
N MET A 9 4.11 6.63 46.56
CA MET A 9 5.53 6.80 46.22
C MET A 9 6.26 7.60 47.31
N ASP A 10 5.67 8.70 47.79
CA ASP A 10 6.23 9.49 48.89
C ASP A 10 6.35 8.66 50.18
N GLY A 11 5.34 7.86 50.48
CA GLY A 11 5.36 6.93 51.61
C GLY A 11 6.48 5.89 51.49
N PHE A 12 6.67 5.31 50.30
CA PHE A 12 7.71 4.33 50.04
C PHE A 12 9.11 4.93 50.18
N LEU A 13 9.34 6.08 49.56
CA LEU A 13 10.64 6.78 49.59
C LEU A 13 11.01 7.25 51.01
N LYS A 14 10.02 7.53 51.87
CA LYS A 14 10.22 7.88 53.29
C LYS A 14 10.26 6.66 54.21
N GLY A 15 10.12 5.44 53.69
CA GLY A 15 10.09 4.20 54.49
C GLY A 15 8.83 4.00 55.33
N LYS A 16 7.73 4.71 55.01
CA LYS A 16 6.45 4.63 55.71
C LYS A 16 5.51 3.55 55.17
N CYS A 17 5.76 3.03 53.98
CA CYS A 17 4.99 1.92 53.39
C CYS A 17 5.86 1.05 52.47
N ILE A 18 5.36 -0.16 52.16
CA ILE A 18 6.03 -1.13 51.28
C ILE A 18 5.15 -1.37 50.04
N PRO A 19 5.71 -1.38 48.82
CA PRO A 19 4.95 -1.67 47.60
C PRO A 19 4.40 -3.09 47.62
N SER A 20 3.16 -3.27 47.19
CA SER A 20 2.50 -4.58 47.20
C SER A 20 3.14 -5.62 46.27
N ASP A 21 3.93 -5.17 45.30
CA ASP A 21 4.63 -6.01 44.31
C ASP A 21 6.16 -6.03 44.52
N LEU A 22 6.61 -5.69 45.73
CA LEU A 22 7.98 -5.95 46.17
C LEU A 22 8.20 -7.47 46.31
N LYS A 23 9.26 -8.00 45.71
CA LYS A 23 9.55 -9.44 45.77
C LYS A 23 10.21 -9.82 47.11
N VAL A 24 10.06 -11.07 47.52
CA VAL A 24 10.77 -11.60 48.69
C VAL A 24 12.28 -11.52 48.43
N ASN A 25 13.03 -10.97 49.40
CA ASN A 25 14.47 -10.69 49.33
C ASN A 25 14.89 -9.64 48.29
N GLU A 26 13.97 -8.82 47.77
CA GLU A 26 14.30 -7.65 46.94
C GLU A 26 14.47 -6.42 47.83
N THR A 27 15.61 -5.74 47.69
CA THR A 27 15.86 -4.45 48.35
C THR A 27 15.08 -3.32 47.68
N ASN A 28 14.86 -2.21 48.38
CA ASN A 28 14.18 -1.03 47.81
C ASN A 28 14.90 -0.48 46.56
N ALA A 29 16.23 -0.56 46.53
CA ALA A 29 17.02 -0.13 45.38
C ALA A 29 16.80 -1.06 44.17
N GLU A 30 16.84 -2.37 44.37
CA GLU A 30 16.55 -3.36 43.32
C GLU A 30 15.13 -3.23 42.78
N TYR A 31 14.15 -2.99 43.67
CA TYR A 31 12.77 -2.72 43.27
C TYR A 31 12.65 -1.50 42.36
N LEU A 32 13.29 -0.37 42.74
CA LEU A 32 13.28 0.85 41.93
C LEU A 32 13.96 0.64 40.58
N VAL A 33 15.13 0.00 40.56
CA VAL A 33 15.85 -0.33 39.31
C VAL A 33 14.98 -1.19 38.41
N ARG A 34 14.32 -2.22 38.95
CA ARG A 34 13.39 -3.05 38.18
C ARG A 34 12.23 -2.23 37.63
N LYS A 35 11.63 -1.33 38.42
CA LYS A 35 10.50 -0.50 37.97
C LYS A 35 10.90 0.51 36.90
N PHE A 36 12.08 1.11 37.01
CA PHE A 36 12.61 1.98 35.96
C PHE A 36 12.92 1.19 34.69
N ALA A 37 13.55 0.03 34.79
CA ALA A 37 13.78 -0.85 33.64
C ALA A 37 12.46 -1.31 32.97
N GLU A 38 11.44 -1.67 33.75
CA GLU A 38 10.10 -1.99 33.25
C GLU A 38 9.44 -0.78 32.53
N ALA A 39 9.67 0.44 33.01
CA ALA A 39 9.15 1.65 32.40
C ALA A 39 9.90 2.03 31.12
N GLU A 40 11.24 1.97 31.14
CA GLU A 40 12.10 2.19 29.98
C GLU A 40 11.78 1.20 28.86
N ALA A 41 11.66 -0.10 29.17
CA ALA A 41 11.28 -1.11 28.19
C ALA A 41 9.91 -0.83 27.55
N LYS A 42 8.93 -0.36 28.33
CA LYS A 42 7.61 0.05 27.81
C LYS A 42 7.70 1.28 26.92
N ILE A 43 8.51 2.27 27.28
CA ILE A 43 8.71 3.48 26.48
C ILE A 43 9.40 3.13 25.16
N SER A 44 10.42 2.27 25.18
CA SER A 44 11.09 1.79 23.97
C SER A 44 10.14 1.05 23.05
N ALA A 45 9.36 0.10 23.58
CA ALA A 45 8.36 -0.63 22.79
C ALA A 45 7.30 0.32 22.18
N LEU A 46 6.78 1.27 22.97
CA LEU A 46 5.81 2.25 22.47
C LEU A 46 6.41 3.17 21.40
N SER A 47 7.68 3.55 21.54
CA SER A 47 8.40 4.37 20.55
C SER A 47 8.56 3.62 19.23
N GLU A 48 8.90 2.34 19.27
CA GLU A 48 9.01 1.50 18.07
C GLU A 48 7.65 1.34 17.38
N ASP A 49 6.58 1.10 18.14
CA ASP A 49 5.23 0.96 17.61
C ASP A 49 4.72 2.29 17.03
N HIS A 50 4.99 3.42 17.70
CA HIS A 50 4.69 4.75 17.16
C HIS A 50 5.44 5.02 15.85
N GLN A 51 6.71 4.63 15.75
CA GLN A 51 7.49 4.80 14.52
C GLN A 51 6.88 3.97 13.37
N LYS A 52 6.55 2.70 13.62
CA LYS A 52 5.87 1.84 12.64
C LYS A 52 4.53 2.42 12.21
N ALA A 53 3.75 2.94 13.14
CA ALA A 53 2.46 3.57 12.84
C ALA A 53 2.62 4.82 11.96
N ILE A 54 3.60 5.67 12.24
CA ILE A 54 3.91 6.85 11.42
C ILE A 54 4.30 6.44 9.99
N GLU A 55 5.13 5.41 9.84
CA GLU A 55 5.52 4.89 8.52
C GLU A 55 4.33 4.32 7.75
N SER A 56 3.47 3.54 8.42
CA SER A 56 2.25 3.01 7.81
C SER A 56 1.30 4.12 7.36
N ILE A 57 1.13 5.17 8.16
CA ILE A 57 0.27 6.32 7.80
C ILE A 57 0.84 7.05 6.58
N LYS A 58 2.17 7.28 6.54
CA LYS A 58 2.82 7.91 5.39
C LYS A 58 2.63 7.11 4.10
N GLN A 59 2.75 5.78 4.17
CA GLN A 59 2.52 4.90 3.02
C GLN A 59 1.06 4.95 2.55
N ALA A 60 0.10 4.94 3.49
CA ALA A 60 -1.32 5.04 3.18
C ALA A 60 -1.67 6.39 2.53
N ASP A 61 -1.14 7.50 3.05
CA ASP A 61 -1.36 8.84 2.49
C ASP A 61 -0.82 8.96 1.06
N ALA A 62 0.39 8.44 0.81
CA ALA A 62 0.97 8.38 -0.53
C ALA A 62 0.12 7.55 -1.51
N ALA A 63 -0.42 6.41 -1.05
CA ALA A 63 -1.30 5.57 -1.85
C ALA A 63 -2.64 6.26 -2.19
N VAL A 64 -3.24 6.95 -1.21
CA VAL A 64 -4.48 7.71 -1.40
C VAL A 64 -4.26 8.85 -2.40
N LYS A 65 -3.16 9.60 -2.26
CA LYS A 65 -2.82 10.68 -3.17
C LYS A 65 -2.67 10.19 -4.62
N LEU A 66 -1.90 9.12 -4.82
CA LEU A 66 -1.71 8.52 -6.14
C LEU A 66 -3.03 8.03 -6.75
N ALA A 67 -3.88 7.39 -5.95
CA ALA A 67 -5.20 6.95 -6.41
C ALA A 67 -6.08 8.13 -6.82
N HIS A 68 -6.09 9.18 -6.01
CA HIS A 68 -6.86 10.39 -6.30
C HIS A 68 -6.41 11.08 -7.60
N GLU A 69 -5.10 11.17 -7.85
CA GLU A 69 -4.54 11.70 -9.10
C GLU A 69 -5.00 10.86 -10.32
N LYS A 70 -4.88 9.52 -10.23
CA LYS A 70 -5.31 8.61 -11.31
C LYS A 70 -6.81 8.70 -11.60
N PHE A 71 -7.66 8.71 -10.57
CA PHE A 71 -9.11 8.80 -10.75
C PHE A 71 -9.56 10.17 -11.25
N SER A 72 -8.89 11.24 -10.83
CA SER A 72 -9.17 12.59 -11.33
C SER A 72 -8.88 12.70 -12.82
N ALA A 73 -7.78 12.11 -13.30
CA ALA A 73 -7.45 12.05 -14.72
C ALA A 73 -8.51 11.27 -15.52
N LEU A 74 -8.92 10.09 -15.04
CA LEU A 74 -9.99 9.29 -15.66
C LEU A 74 -11.33 10.03 -15.69
N ALA A 75 -11.68 10.74 -14.61
CA ALA A 75 -12.90 11.51 -14.54
C ALA A 75 -12.91 12.67 -15.56
N ALA A 76 -11.79 13.38 -15.70
CA ALA A 76 -11.64 14.44 -16.70
C ALA A 76 -11.74 13.90 -18.13
N GLU A 77 -11.10 12.76 -18.42
CA GLU A 77 -11.19 12.07 -19.70
C GLU A 77 -12.64 11.64 -20.02
N ASN A 78 -13.33 11.00 -19.07
CA ASN A 78 -14.74 10.61 -19.21
C ASN A 78 -15.66 11.82 -19.45
N ALA A 79 -15.42 12.96 -18.79
CA ALA A 79 -16.15 14.18 -19.06
C ALA A 79 -15.93 14.70 -20.49
N GLY A 80 -14.70 14.60 -21.01
CA GLY A 80 -14.36 14.92 -22.39
C GLY A 80 -15.07 14.02 -23.41
N LEU A 81 -15.08 12.71 -23.16
CA LEU A 81 -15.79 11.73 -24.00
C LEU A 81 -17.30 11.98 -24.00
N ASN A 82 -17.91 12.20 -22.83
CA ASN A 82 -19.35 12.52 -22.73
C ASN A 82 -19.70 13.80 -23.50
N LYS A 83 -18.84 14.82 -23.44
CA LYS A 83 -19.02 16.05 -24.21
C LYS A 83 -18.94 15.80 -25.72
N PHE A 84 -17.97 14.99 -26.17
CA PHE A 84 -17.87 14.60 -27.58
C PHE A 84 -19.13 13.87 -28.06
N ILE A 85 -19.62 12.90 -27.28
CA ILE A 85 -20.85 12.17 -27.61
C ILE A 85 -22.04 13.14 -27.74
N ALA A 86 -22.22 14.04 -26.78
CA ALA A 86 -23.36 14.96 -26.79
C ALA A 86 -23.32 16.01 -27.92
N GLN A 87 -22.12 16.44 -28.33
CA GLN A 87 -21.95 17.56 -29.25
C GLN A 87 -21.60 17.15 -30.69
N SER A 88 -21.10 15.93 -30.90
CA SER A 88 -20.49 15.53 -32.16
C SER A 88 -20.92 14.14 -32.64
N CYS A 89 -21.60 13.34 -31.82
CA CYS A 89 -22.21 12.10 -32.26
C CYS A 89 -23.70 12.30 -32.55
N TYR A 90 -24.11 12.00 -33.78
CA TYR A 90 -25.51 12.01 -34.21
C TYR A 90 -25.98 10.58 -34.44
N VAL A 91 -27.15 10.23 -33.90
CA VAL A 91 -27.79 8.93 -34.14
C VAL A 91 -28.81 9.09 -35.26
N PHE A 92 -28.69 8.30 -36.31
CA PHE A 92 -29.66 8.23 -37.40
C PHE A 92 -30.69 7.14 -37.09
N ASP A 93 -31.97 7.51 -37.06
CA ASP A 93 -33.09 6.62 -36.73
C ASP A 93 -33.82 6.05 -37.95
N GLY A 94 -33.44 6.47 -39.17
CA GLY A 94 -34.00 5.95 -40.41
C GLY A 94 -35.15 6.76 -41.01
N GLU A 95 -35.58 7.87 -40.39
CA GLU A 95 -36.76 8.62 -40.83
C GLU A 95 -36.46 9.84 -41.73
N GLN A 96 -35.19 10.10 -42.10
CA GLN A 96 -34.83 11.24 -42.96
C GLN A 96 -34.38 10.79 -44.37
N ASP A 97 -34.98 11.42 -45.40
CA ASP A 97 -34.85 11.08 -46.82
C ASP A 97 -33.47 11.38 -47.44
N GLU A 98 -32.62 12.18 -46.79
CA GLU A 98 -31.29 12.55 -47.29
C GLU A 98 -30.26 12.52 -46.16
N LEU A 99 -29.63 11.37 -45.95
CA LEU A 99 -28.32 11.33 -45.30
C LEU A 99 -27.32 11.96 -46.27
N SER A 100 -26.66 13.05 -45.87
CA SER A 100 -25.43 13.50 -46.52
C SER A 100 -24.44 12.33 -46.54
N ASP A 101 -24.06 11.89 -47.74
CA ASP A 101 -23.28 10.68 -48.06
C ASP A 101 -21.91 10.56 -47.37
N ALA A 102 -21.48 11.55 -46.58
CA ALA A 102 -20.21 11.54 -45.87
C ALA A 102 -20.37 11.01 -44.44
N TYR A 103 -20.59 9.70 -44.30
CA TYR A 103 -20.39 9.00 -43.04
C TYR A 103 -18.89 9.05 -42.68
N ILE A 104 -18.53 9.91 -41.72
CA ILE A 104 -17.18 9.95 -41.16
C ILE A 104 -17.21 9.16 -39.85
N CYS A 105 -16.42 8.09 -39.79
CA CYS A 105 -16.29 7.31 -38.55
C CYS A 105 -15.79 8.22 -37.41
N ALA A 106 -16.23 8.00 -36.18
CA ALA A 106 -15.79 8.80 -35.02
C ALA A 106 -14.26 8.86 -34.87
N ILE A 107 -13.57 7.80 -35.28
CA ILE A 107 -12.10 7.71 -35.31
C ILE A 107 -11.52 8.75 -36.28
N ASP A 108 -12.06 8.83 -37.50
CA ASP A 108 -11.66 9.81 -38.51
C ASP A 108 -12.17 11.23 -38.18
N GLY A 109 -13.24 11.32 -37.38
CA GLY A 109 -13.89 12.52 -36.89
C GLY A 109 -13.23 13.18 -35.67
N LYS A 110 -11.97 12.83 -35.36
CA LYS A 110 -11.19 13.38 -34.23
C LYS A 110 -11.76 13.06 -32.85
N MET A 111 -12.23 11.82 -32.63
CA MET A 111 -12.54 11.34 -31.28
C MET A 111 -11.38 11.64 -30.31
N PRO A 112 -11.66 12.14 -29.08
CA PRO A 112 -10.63 12.38 -28.08
C PRO A 112 -9.84 11.09 -27.76
N GLN A 113 -8.52 11.23 -27.63
CA GLN A 113 -7.66 10.14 -27.16
C GLN A 113 -7.95 9.80 -25.69
N THR A 114 -7.61 8.58 -25.26
CA THR A 114 -7.89 8.08 -23.90
C THR A 114 -6.62 7.67 -23.11
N PRO A 115 -5.61 8.56 -23.01
CA PRO A 115 -4.33 8.21 -22.39
C PRO A 115 -4.42 7.89 -20.89
N ALA A 116 -5.40 8.45 -20.15
CA ALA A 116 -5.59 8.12 -18.75
C ALA A 116 -6.14 6.70 -18.59
N THR A 117 -7.04 6.27 -19.49
CA THR A 117 -7.50 4.88 -19.57
C THR A 117 -6.35 3.94 -19.92
N ASP A 118 -5.54 4.27 -20.92
CA ASP A 118 -4.38 3.44 -21.30
C ASP A 118 -3.38 3.26 -20.15
N ALA A 119 -3.05 4.36 -19.45
CA ALA A 119 -2.18 4.32 -18.29
C ALA A 119 -2.79 3.51 -17.12
N PHE A 120 -4.10 3.59 -16.91
CA PHE A 120 -4.80 2.80 -15.91
C PHE A 120 -4.74 1.30 -16.25
N LEU A 121 -5.00 0.92 -17.50
CA LEU A 121 -4.91 -0.48 -17.95
C LEU A 121 -3.48 -1.02 -17.87
N ALA A 122 -2.47 -0.20 -18.18
CA ALA A 122 -1.07 -0.54 -17.99
C ALA A 122 -0.75 -0.84 -16.51
N GLU A 123 -1.25 -0.03 -15.58
CA GLU A 123 -1.11 -0.28 -14.15
C GLU A 123 -1.81 -1.57 -13.71
N VAL A 124 -3.05 -1.81 -14.13
CA VAL A 124 -3.80 -3.04 -13.77
C VAL A 124 -3.06 -4.28 -14.27
N ARG A 125 -2.50 -4.24 -15.48
CA ARG A 125 -1.67 -5.32 -16.01
C ARG A 125 -0.39 -5.50 -15.18
N ALA A 126 0.29 -4.41 -14.82
CA ALA A 126 1.47 -4.46 -13.94
C ALA A 126 1.15 -5.10 -12.58
N GLN A 127 0.02 -4.75 -11.97
CA GLN A 127 -0.44 -5.34 -10.72
C GLN A 127 -0.68 -6.85 -10.84
N GLY A 128 -1.27 -7.31 -11.95
CA GLY A 128 -1.43 -8.74 -12.22
C GLY A 128 -0.10 -9.48 -12.28
N VAL A 129 0.92 -8.89 -12.92
CA VAL A 129 2.28 -9.44 -12.98
C VAL A 129 2.94 -9.44 -11.60
N GLU A 130 2.74 -8.40 -10.79
CA GLU A 130 3.23 -8.34 -9.41
C GLU A 130 2.58 -9.40 -8.51
N MET A 131 1.32 -9.75 -8.74
CA MET A 131 0.67 -10.87 -8.04
C MET A 131 1.36 -12.20 -8.36
N LEU A 132 1.74 -12.42 -9.63
CA LEU A 132 2.54 -13.58 -10.01
C LEU A 132 3.91 -13.56 -9.31
N ALA A 133 4.59 -12.42 -9.28
CA ALA A 133 5.85 -12.27 -8.57
C ALA A 133 5.72 -12.64 -7.08
N LYS A 134 4.66 -12.16 -6.40
CA LYS A 134 4.39 -12.50 -4.99
C LYS A 134 4.13 -14.00 -4.77
N ASN A 135 3.43 -14.64 -5.70
CA ASN A 135 3.22 -16.10 -5.65
C ASN A 135 4.56 -16.85 -5.74
N HIS A 136 5.40 -16.50 -6.71
CA HIS A 136 6.73 -17.11 -6.85
C HIS A 136 7.65 -16.80 -5.66
N GLN A 137 7.57 -15.61 -5.08
CA GLN A 137 8.33 -15.25 -3.88
C GLN A 137 7.94 -16.12 -2.68
N SER A 138 6.66 -16.46 -2.53
CA SER A 138 6.21 -17.39 -1.48
C SER A 138 6.83 -18.77 -1.65
N ILE A 139 7.01 -19.25 -2.89
CA ILE A 139 7.67 -20.52 -3.19
C ILE A 139 9.16 -20.44 -2.85
N VAL A 140 9.85 -19.36 -3.24
CA VAL A 140 11.26 -19.12 -2.85
C VAL A 140 11.43 -19.20 -1.34
N ASN A 141 10.54 -18.53 -0.58
CA ASN A 141 10.59 -18.54 0.87
C ASN A 141 10.38 -19.95 1.46
N ALA A 142 9.55 -20.78 0.82
CA ALA A 142 9.29 -22.15 1.26
C ALA A 142 10.46 -23.12 0.97
N LEU A 143 11.22 -22.87 -0.10
CA LEU A 143 12.37 -23.70 -0.49
C LEU A 143 13.69 -23.28 0.18
N LYS A 144 13.71 -22.09 0.78
CA LYS A 144 14.92 -21.45 1.29
C LYS A 144 15.66 -22.31 2.30
N GLY A 145 16.92 -22.61 1.98
CA GLY A 145 17.82 -23.36 2.87
C GLY A 145 17.69 -24.89 2.77
N ASP A 146 16.80 -25.40 1.91
CA ASP A 146 16.79 -26.82 1.58
C ASP A 146 17.73 -27.11 0.40
N SER A 147 18.88 -27.72 0.71
CA SER A 147 19.91 -28.07 -0.28
C SER A 147 19.37 -28.95 -1.42
N LEU A 148 18.33 -29.75 -1.17
CA LEU A 148 17.72 -30.65 -2.16
C LEU A 148 16.95 -29.89 -3.25
N PHE A 149 16.48 -28.67 -2.95
CA PHE A 149 15.63 -27.87 -3.84
C PHE A 149 16.27 -26.53 -4.27
N SER A 150 17.59 -26.40 -4.15
CA SER A 150 18.34 -25.20 -4.51
C SER A 150 18.11 -24.73 -5.96
N ASP A 151 17.98 -25.64 -6.93
CA ASP A 151 17.61 -25.32 -8.33
C ASP A 151 16.19 -24.74 -8.43
N GLY A 152 15.25 -25.27 -7.63
CA GLY A 152 13.89 -24.74 -7.55
C GLY A 152 13.85 -23.33 -6.96
N GLU A 153 14.56 -23.10 -5.86
CA GLU A 153 14.69 -21.78 -5.23
C GLU A 153 15.20 -20.75 -6.25
N TYR A 154 16.29 -21.08 -6.98
CA TYR A 154 16.90 -20.18 -7.96
C TYR A 154 15.96 -19.86 -9.13
N ARG A 155 15.28 -20.85 -9.70
CA ARG A 155 14.33 -20.65 -10.81
C ARG A 155 13.16 -19.77 -10.42
N HIS A 156 12.56 -20.02 -9.25
CA HIS A 156 11.46 -19.19 -8.78
C HIS A 156 11.92 -17.77 -8.48
N ALA A 157 13.13 -17.58 -7.92
CA ALA A 157 13.70 -16.24 -7.71
C ALA A 157 13.92 -15.48 -9.02
N ALA A 158 14.43 -16.14 -10.07
CA ALA A 158 14.56 -15.54 -11.39
C ALA A 158 13.21 -15.08 -11.97
N ILE A 159 12.15 -15.87 -11.77
CA ILE A 159 10.79 -15.50 -12.20
C ILE A 159 10.29 -14.27 -11.42
N VAL A 160 10.55 -14.18 -10.11
CA VAL A 160 10.21 -12.98 -9.32
C VAL A 160 10.88 -11.75 -9.92
N SER A 161 12.18 -11.80 -10.17
CA SER A 161 12.93 -10.67 -10.73
C SER A 161 12.43 -10.27 -12.12
N ALA A 162 12.18 -11.24 -13.00
CA ALA A 162 11.65 -10.98 -14.34
C ALA A 162 10.25 -10.38 -14.30
N ALA A 163 9.37 -10.88 -13.43
CA ALA A 163 8.02 -10.37 -13.27
C ALA A 163 8.01 -8.94 -12.72
N VAL A 164 8.83 -8.64 -11.70
CA VAL A 164 8.97 -7.27 -11.16
C VAL A 164 9.47 -6.30 -12.23
N TYR A 165 10.46 -6.72 -13.03
CA TYR A 165 10.96 -5.92 -14.14
C TYR A 165 9.88 -5.68 -15.20
N PHE A 166 9.17 -6.73 -15.62
CA PHE A 166 8.12 -6.62 -16.63
C PHE A 166 6.95 -5.74 -16.18
N ALA A 167 6.55 -5.83 -14.90
CA ALA A 167 5.55 -4.93 -14.32
C ALA A 167 5.99 -3.46 -14.39
N ALA A 168 7.28 -3.16 -14.19
CA ALA A 168 7.81 -1.81 -14.32
C ALA A 168 7.79 -1.32 -15.78
N GLU A 169 8.08 -2.19 -16.76
CA GLU A 169 8.01 -1.86 -18.19
C GLU A 169 6.56 -1.59 -18.65
N LEU A 170 5.59 -2.36 -18.16
CA LEU A 170 4.17 -2.10 -18.44
C LEU A 170 3.77 -0.68 -18.03
N ARG A 171 4.22 -0.19 -16.86
CA ARG A 171 3.91 1.18 -16.39
C ARG A 171 4.54 2.28 -17.25
N LYS A 172 5.63 2.00 -17.97
CA LYS A 172 6.26 2.96 -18.89
C LYS A 172 5.52 3.06 -20.22
N GLY A 173 4.48 2.27 -20.44
CA GLY A 173 3.85 2.11 -21.75
C GLY A 173 4.74 1.34 -22.73
N GLY A 174 5.63 0.47 -22.22
CA GLY A 174 6.49 -0.36 -23.04
C GLY A 174 5.69 -1.16 -24.07
N SER A 175 6.19 -1.16 -25.31
CA SER A 175 5.55 -1.63 -26.55
C SER A 175 4.70 -2.89 -26.36
N GLN A 176 3.37 -2.70 -26.34
CA GLN A 176 2.39 -3.73 -26.69
C GLN A 176 2.08 -3.63 -28.18
#